data_AF-A0A842Y3T6-F1
#
_entry.id   AF-A0A842Y3T6-F1
#
_cell.length_a   1.000
_cell.length_b   1.000
_cell.length_c   1.000
_cell.angle_alpha   90.00
_cell.angle_beta   90.00
_cell.angle_gamma   90.00
#
_symmetry.space_group_name_H-M   'P 1'
#
loop_
_entity.id
_entity.type
_entity.pdbx_description
1 polymer ?
#
loop_
_entity_poly.entity_id
_entity_poly.type
_entity_poly.pdbx_seq_one_letter_code
_entity_poly.pdbx_strand_id
1 'polypeptide(L)'
;MMSTAAGGPASGGISPNNVIVLGAVGGLAGIYLTLLNQNLDTTIFSFMAGIGAILAAVWGADAVRRVCSYGLGTGVPSIGMLALGMGIVAAMFGLSLPESGLIALPAASGPIISFITASIIGLIIGLMANKILKMNIPIMEKSMVEIAGAGCLVMIGLSVVIAGDFRFDEGIVPGVITTGYIALVFIGGAMAILHPFNACLGPDETQYRTLHVAVEKGSLMMVLAGVASLTVIDAVSSALTIVVGLIIFVVYFKKFMADTHHDAYLVTGTGLLPTEEELE
;
A
#
# COMPACT_ATOMS: atom_id res chain seq x y z
N MET A 1 -35.67 -10.37 6.56
CA MET A 1 -34.36 -9.79 6.99
C MET A 1 -33.29 -10.34 6.05
N MET A 2 -33.13 -9.73 4.89
CA MET A 2 -32.07 -10.15 3.97
C MET A 2 -30.72 -9.62 4.45
N SER A 3 -29.91 -10.56 4.93
CA SER A 3 -28.46 -10.42 5.03
C SER A 3 -27.92 -10.18 3.61
N THR A 4 -27.57 -8.94 3.30
CA THR A 4 -26.78 -8.61 2.11
C THR A 4 -25.45 -9.37 2.21
N ALA A 5 -25.36 -10.46 1.44
CA ALA A 5 -24.18 -11.25 1.12
C ALA A 5 -23.23 -11.48 2.31
N ALA A 6 -23.35 -12.65 2.94
CA ALA A 6 -22.22 -13.29 3.59
C ALA A 6 -21.12 -13.49 2.54
N GLY A 7 -20.27 -12.48 2.38
CA GLY A 7 -19.22 -12.47 1.40
C GLY A 7 -18.22 -13.59 1.74
N GLY A 8 -18.13 -14.55 0.82
CA GLY A 8 -17.19 -15.66 0.92
C GLY A 8 -15.75 -15.19 0.70
N PRO A 9 -14.77 -16.10 0.83
CA PRO A 9 -13.39 -15.80 0.46
C PRO A 9 -13.35 -15.32 -1.00
N ALA A 10 -12.76 -14.14 -1.24
CA ALA A 10 -12.57 -13.64 -2.59
C ALA A 10 -11.72 -14.63 -3.39
N SER A 11 -12.28 -15.21 -4.46
CA SER A 11 -11.49 -16.04 -5.37
C SER A 11 -10.49 -15.15 -6.09
N GLY A 12 -9.27 -15.65 -6.31
CA GLY A 12 -8.19 -14.90 -6.95
C GLY A 12 -7.46 -15.77 -7.96
N GLY A 13 -7.06 -15.17 -9.08
CA GLY A 13 -6.21 -15.82 -10.07
C GLY A 13 -4.74 -15.94 -9.62
N ILE A 14 -4.32 -15.14 -8.64
CA ILE A 14 -2.96 -15.12 -8.08
C ILE A 14 -3.00 -15.56 -6.62
N SER A 15 -2.10 -16.47 -6.25
CA SER A 15 -2.03 -16.98 -4.89
C SER A 15 -1.60 -15.87 -3.90
N PRO A 16 -2.19 -15.79 -2.69
CA PRO A 16 -1.83 -14.79 -1.70
C PRO A 16 -0.34 -14.81 -1.33
N ASN A 17 0.28 -16.00 -1.26
CA ASN A 17 1.69 -16.12 -0.93
C ASN A 17 2.60 -15.49 -1.99
N ASN A 18 2.24 -15.58 -3.28
CA ASN A 18 3.01 -14.94 -4.34
C ASN A 18 2.93 -13.41 -4.23
N VAL A 19 1.74 -12.89 -3.90
CA VAL A 19 1.55 -11.44 -3.71
C VAL A 19 2.30 -10.93 -2.47
N ILE A 20 2.29 -11.68 -1.37
CA ILE A 20 3.08 -11.38 -0.17
C ILE A 20 4.57 -11.31 -0.51
N VAL A 21 5.11 -12.33 -1.19
CA VAL A 21 6.53 -12.36 -1.57
C VAL A 21 6.87 -11.19 -2.48
N LEU A 22 6.02 -10.91 -3.47
CA LEU A 22 6.19 -9.77 -4.37
C LEU A 22 6.25 -8.44 -3.61
N GLY A 23 5.32 -8.20 -2.68
CA GLY A 23 5.25 -6.95 -1.94
C GLY A 23 6.32 -6.80 -0.88
N ALA A 24 6.56 -7.82 -0.05
CA ALA A 24 7.52 -7.76 1.03
C ALA A 24 8.96 -7.75 0.51
N VAL A 25 9.32 -8.71 -0.36
CA VAL A 25 10.67 -8.81 -0.91
C VAL A 25 10.91 -7.70 -1.93
N GLY A 26 9.95 -7.44 -2.82
CA GLY A 26 10.07 -6.37 -3.81
C GLY A 26 10.09 -4.97 -3.18
N GLY A 27 9.29 -4.75 -2.14
CA GLY A 27 9.27 -3.50 -1.38
C GLY A 27 10.59 -3.25 -0.66
N LEU A 28 11.10 -4.23 0.10
CA LEU A 28 12.39 -4.13 0.77
C LEU A 28 13.54 -3.99 -0.22
N ALA A 29 13.56 -4.80 -1.29
CA ALA A 29 14.60 -4.71 -2.32
C ALA A 29 14.62 -3.33 -2.97
N GLY A 30 13.46 -2.78 -3.33
CA GLY A 30 13.34 -1.43 -3.89
C GLY A 30 13.90 -0.35 -2.96
N ILE A 31 13.61 -0.43 -1.66
CA ILE A 31 14.16 0.47 -0.65
C ILE A 31 15.68 0.28 -0.53
N TYR A 32 16.18 -0.95 -0.44
CA TYR A 32 17.61 -1.21 -0.27
C TYR A 32 18.45 -0.85 -1.48
N LEU A 33 17.88 -0.84 -2.68
CA LEU A 33 18.57 -0.39 -3.89
C LEU A 33 19.00 1.09 -3.80
N THR A 34 18.40 1.89 -2.91
CA THR A 34 18.86 3.27 -2.68
C THR A 34 20.16 3.34 -1.90
N LEU A 35 20.70 2.24 -1.33
CA LEU A 35 22.09 2.22 -0.84
C LEU A 35 23.10 2.50 -1.95
N LEU A 36 22.74 2.24 -3.21
CA LEU A 36 23.59 2.59 -4.36
C LEU A 36 23.76 4.11 -4.51
N ASN A 37 22.81 4.91 -4.02
CA ASN A 37 22.94 6.37 -3.98
C ASN A 37 24.15 6.80 -3.14
N GLN A 38 24.34 6.17 -1.97
CA GLN A 38 25.46 6.45 -1.07
C GLN A 38 26.80 5.97 -1.64
N ASN A 39 26.81 4.82 -2.31
CA ASN A 39 28.05 4.26 -2.85
C ASN A 39 28.54 4.96 -4.13
N LEU A 40 27.65 5.64 -4.85
CA LEU A 40 27.92 6.25 -6.15
C LEU A 40 27.75 7.79 -6.13
N ASP A 41 27.57 8.38 -4.95
CA ASP A 41 27.35 9.83 -4.75
C ASP A 41 26.29 10.41 -5.70
N THR A 42 25.14 9.72 -5.81
CA THR A 42 24.03 10.09 -6.70
C THR A 42 22.70 9.95 -5.98
N THR A 43 21.61 10.52 -6.51
CA THR A 43 20.25 10.24 -6.01
C THR A 43 19.38 9.51 -7.05
N ILE A 44 19.98 9.07 -8.15
CA ILE A 44 19.27 8.48 -9.30
C ILE A 44 18.49 7.24 -8.90
N PHE A 45 18.96 6.41 -7.97
CA PHE A 45 18.30 5.15 -7.61
C PHE A 45 17.05 5.32 -6.73
N SER A 46 16.69 6.55 -6.35
CA SER A 46 15.52 6.85 -5.50
C SER A 46 14.20 6.37 -6.11
N PHE A 47 14.11 6.35 -7.45
CA PHE A 47 12.94 5.80 -8.15
C PHE A 47 12.70 4.30 -7.92
N MET A 48 13.75 3.53 -7.57
CA MET A 48 13.62 2.11 -7.22
C MET A 48 12.82 1.91 -5.93
N ALA A 49 12.96 2.81 -4.96
CA ALA A 49 12.12 2.81 -3.77
C ALA A 49 10.65 3.09 -4.11
N GLY A 50 10.40 3.91 -5.13
CA GLY A 50 9.07 4.15 -5.68
C GLY A 50 8.45 2.89 -6.30
N ILE A 51 9.24 2.13 -7.07
CA ILE A 51 8.82 0.82 -7.58
C ILE A 51 8.56 -0.15 -6.42
N GLY A 52 9.42 -0.18 -5.41
CA GLY A 52 9.22 -0.97 -4.19
C GLY A 52 7.91 -0.62 -3.48
N ALA A 53 7.60 0.67 -3.35
CA ALA A 53 6.34 1.15 -2.77
C ALA A 53 5.13 0.69 -3.61
N ILE A 54 5.22 0.69 -4.94
CA ILE A 54 4.16 0.17 -5.81
C ILE A 54 3.93 -1.33 -5.54
N LEU A 55 4.99 -2.14 -5.45
CA LEU A 55 4.87 -3.57 -5.17
C LEU A 55 4.28 -3.84 -3.78
N ALA A 56 4.68 -3.06 -2.78
CA ALA A 56 4.09 -3.11 -1.45
C ALA A 56 2.61 -2.70 -1.46
N ALA A 57 2.23 -1.69 -2.24
CA ALA A 57 0.85 -1.25 -2.38
C ALA A 57 -0.04 -2.32 -3.02
N VAL A 58 0.46 -3.04 -4.04
CA VAL A 58 -0.22 -4.20 -4.66
C VAL A 58 -0.49 -5.27 -3.60
N TRP A 59 0.48 -5.55 -2.74
CA TRP A 59 0.28 -6.50 -1.64
C TRP A 59 -0.73 -6.03 -0.60
N GLY A 60 -0.64 -4.77 -0.19
CA GLY A 60 -1.63 -4.17 0.71
C GLY A 60 -3.04 -4.23 0.13
N ALA A 61 -3.20 -3.91 -1.15
CA ALA A 61 -4.49 -3.93 -1.83
C ALA A 61 -5.09 -5.34 -1.92
N ASP A 62 -4.29 -6.38 -2.16
CA ASP A 62 -4.76 -7.77 -2.11
C ASP A 62 -5.21 -8.18 -0.70
N ALA A 63 -4.46 -7.80 0.32
CA ALA A 63 -4.81 -8.11 1.70
C ALA A 63 -6.11 -7.38 2.14
N VAL A 64 -6.27 -6.12 1.73
CA VAL A 64 -7.51 -5.35 1.93
C VAL A 64 -8.67 -6.04 1.21
N ARG A 65 -8.50 -6.39 -0.06
CA ARG A 65 -9.51 -7.12 -0.84
C ARG A 65 -9.97 -8.39 -0.13
N ARG A 66 -9.04 -9.22 0.33
CA ARG A 66 -9.37 -10.48 1.02
C ARG A 66 -10.11 -10.27 2.33
N VAL A 67 -9.70 -9.31 3.17
CA VAL A 67 -10.39 -9.08 4.44
C VAL A 67 -11.77 -8.42 4.22
N CYS A 68 -11.88 -7.56 3.21
CA CYS A 68 -13.11 -6.83 2.90
C CYS A 68 -14.14 -7.67 2.15
N SER A 69 -13.72 -8.76 1.52
CA SER A 69 -14.64 -9.72 0.91
C SER A 69 -15.55 -10.41 1.92
N TYR A 70 -15.25 -10.35 3.22
CA TYR A 70 -16.11 -10.86 4.29
C TYR A 70 -17.28 -9.93 4.66
N GLY A 71 -17.58 -8.91 3.84
CA GLY A 71 -18.76 -8.07 4.02
C GLY A 71 -18.60 -7.01 5.12
N LEU A 72 -17.46 -6.32 5.13
CA LEU A 72 -17.12 -5.34 6.18
C LEU A 72 -17.92 -4.02 6.15
N GLY A 73 -18.74 -3.79 5.12
CA GLY A 73 -19.52 -2.55 4.98
C GLY A 73 -18.66 -1.29 5.10
N THR A 74 -18.94 -0.44 6.09
CA THR A 74 -18.17 0.79 6.38
C THR A 74 -16.79 0.53 7.02
N GLY A 75 -16.47 -0.72 7.36
CA GLY A 75 -15.19 -1.13 7.94
C GLY A 75 -14.00 -1.04 6.98
N VAL A 76 -14.26 -0.95 5.67
CA VAL A 76 -13.22 -0.96 4.63
C VAL A 76 -12.31 0.29 4.69
N PRO A 77 -12.84 1.55 4.70
CA PRO A 77 -12.01 2.72 4.98
C PRO A 77 -11.33 2.69 6.36
N SER A 78 -12.00 2.16 7.38
CA SER A 78 -11.51 2.16 8.76
C SER A 78 -10.28 1.27 8.97
N ILE A 79 -10.33 0.03 8.45
CA ILE A 79 -9.18 -0.88 8.44
C ILE A 79 -7.97 -0.25 7.76
N GLY A 80 -8.23 0.47 6.68
CA GLY A 80 -7.19 1.16 5.94
C GLY A 80 -6.50 2.26 6.72
N MET A 81 -7.28 3.17 7.33
CA MET A 81 -6.75 4.26 8.14
C MET A 81 -6.01 3.74 9.37
N LEU A 82 -6.51 2.67 10.00
CA LEU A 82 -5.81 1.98 11.08
C LEU A 82 -4.48 1.39 10.59
N ALA A 83 -4.47 0.75 9.43
CA ALA A 83 -3.26 0.13 8.91
C ALA A 83 -2.17 1.13 8.51
N LEU A 84 -2.53 2.31 8.05
CA LEU A 84 -1.57 3.38 7.76
C LEU A 84 -1.10 4.08 9.02
N GLY A 85 -1.98 4.23 10.02
CA GLY A 85 -1.60 4.68 11.36
C GLY A 85 -0.57 3.75 11.99
N MET A 86 -0.79 2.43 11.91
CA MET A 86 0.20 1.44 12.31
C MET A 86 1.48 1.55 11.46
N GLY A 87 1.32 1.66 10.13
CA GLY A 87 2.41 1.69 9.17
C GLY A 87 3.34 2.88 9.37
N ILE A 88 2.80 4.08 9.58
CA ILE A 88 3.63 5.28 9.81
C ILE A 88 4.35 5.23 11.15
N VAL A 89 3.65 4.80 12.21
CA VAL A 89 4.25 4.67 13.53
C VAL A 89 5.39 3.66 13.48
N ALA A 90 5.17 2.50 12.87
CA ALA A 90 6.19 1.48 12.70
C ALA A 90 7.35 1.94 11.79
N ALA A 91 7.05 2.64 10.70
CA ALA A 91 8.05 3.18 9.80
C ALA A 91 8.99 4.14 10.52
N MET A 92 8.45 5.17 11.16
CA MET A 92 9.26 6.20 11.84
C MET A 92 10.00 5.63 13.04
N PHE A 93 9.32 4.86 13.89
CA PHE A 93 9.95 4.25 15.06
C PHE A 93 11.06 3.27 14.66
N GLY A 94 10.79 2.35 13.73
CA GLY A 94 11.76 1.34 13.33
C GLY A 94 12.99 1.91 12.63
N LEU A 95 12.83 3.00 11.85
CA LEU A 95 13.94 3.71 11.23
C LEU A 95 14.79 4.45 12.27
N SER A 96 14.16 5.05 13.30
CA SER A 96 14.89 5.77 14.35
C SER A 96 15.69 4.87 15.29
N LEU A 97 15.33 3.59 15.43
CA LEU A 97 15.86 2.69 16.46
C LEU A 97 17.37 2.44 16.33
N PRO A 98 17.92 2.05 15.17
CA PRO A 98 19.36 1.87 14.99
C PRO A 98 20.17 3.15 15.22
N GLU A 99 19.63 4.30 14.79
CA GLU A 99 20.34 5.59 14.84
C GLU A 99 20.32 6.21 16.25
N SER A 100 19.26 5.98 17.02
CA SER A 100 19.15 6.40 18.42
C SER A 100 20.15 5.72 19.37
N GLY A 101 20.84 4.67 18.92
CA GLY A 101 21.74 3.85 19.74
C GLY A 101 21.03 2.88 20.71
N LEU A 102 19.69 2.82 20.68
CA LEU A 102 18.91 1.91 21.53
C LEU A 102 19.11 0.43 21.14
N ILE A 103 19.43 0.17 19.86
CA ILE A 103 19.75 -1.16 19.34
C ILE A 103 21.08 -1.08 18.61
N ALA A 104 22.04 -1.95 18.98
CA ALA A 104 23.37 -2.02 18.37
C ALA A 104 23.35 -2.74 17.01
N LEU A 105 22.58 -2.21 16.05
CA LEU A 105 22.53 -2.68 14.67
C LEU A 105 22.89 -1.54 13.70
N PRO A 106 23.37 -1.83 12.48
CA PRO A 106 23.67 -0.81 11.49
C PRO A 106 22.43 0.00 11.11
N ALA A 107 22.57 1.28 10.75
CA ALA A 107 21.46 2.12 10.24
C ALA A 107 20.74 1.49 9.04
N ALA A 108 21.47 0.73 8.22
CA ALA A 108 20.92 -0.07 7.13
C ALA A 108 19.83 -1.08 7.57
N SER A 109 19.77 -1.48 8.84
CA SER A 109 18.74 -2.39 9.35
C SER A 109 17.37 -1.75 9.56
N GLY A 110 17.28 -0.42 9.48
CA GLY A 110 16.06 0.36 9.73
C GLY A 110 14.83 -0.18 9.00
N PRO A 111 14.83 -0.33 7.65
CA PRO A 111 13.66 -0.82 6.91
C PRO A 111 13.15 -2.20 7.36
N ILE A 112 14.07 -3.13 7.68
CA ILE A 112 13.70 -4.47 8.18
C ILE A 112 13.10 -4.38 9.58
N ILE A 113 13.69 -3.57 10.47
CA ILE A 113 13.17 -3.36 11.82
C ILE A 113 11.77 -2.75 11.75
N SER A 114 11.58 -1.70 10.94
CA SER A 114 10.28 -1.09 10.72
C SER A 114 9.24 -2.10 10.20
N PHE A 115 9.63 -2.99 9.29
CA PHE A 115 8.75 -4.03 8.77
C PHE A 115 8.35 -5.07 9.84
N ILE A 116 9.32 -5.50 10.67
CA ILE A 116 9.07 -6.41 11.79
C ILE A 116 8.16 -5.73 12.83
N THR A 117 8.45 -4.49 13.21
CA THR A 117 7.61 -3.70 14.11
C THR A 117 6.19 -3.56 13.58
N ALA A 118 6.02 -3.24 12.29
CA ALA A 118 4.70 -3.13 11.67
C ALA A 118 3.94 -4.45 11.72
N SER A 119 4.62 -5.57 11.47
CA SER A 119 4.04 -6.90 11.53
C SER A 119 3.57 -7.26 12.94
N ILE A 120 4.34 -6.90 13.98
CA ILE A 120 3.96 -7.11 15.38
C ILE A 120 2.74 -6.27 15.74
N ILE A 121 2.73 -4.97 15.39
CA ILE A 121 1.60 -4.08 15.66
C ILE A 121 0.34 -4.59 14.93
N GLY A 122 0.48 -4.97 13.65
CA GLY A 122 -0.60 -5.57 12.86
C GLY A 122 -1.17 -6.85 13.48
N LEU A 123 -0.31 -7.71 14.04
CA LEU A 123 -0.74 -8.91 14.74
C LEU A 123 -1.54 -8.57 16.01
N ILE A 124 -1.05 -7.60 16.81
CA ILE A 124 -1.74 -7.15 18.02
C ILE A 124 -3.14 -6.60 17.66
N ILE A 125 -3.23 -5.71 16.67
CA ILE A 125 -4.53 -5.15 16.25
C ILE A 125 -5.44 -6.22 15.65
N GLY A 126 -4.89 -7.15 14.86
CA GLY A 126 -5.64 -8.28 14.34
C GLY A 126 -6.22 -9.17 15.43
N LEU A 127 -5.44 -9.47 16.48
CA LEU A 127 -5.89 -10.22 17.65
C LEU A 127 -6.97 -9.45 18.41
N MET A 128 -6.82 -8.14 18.59
CA MET A 128 -7.84 -7.30 19.21
C MET A 128 -9.15 -7.31 18.40
N ALA A 129 -9.07 -7.11 17.09
CA ALA A 129 -10.22 -7.12 16.19
C ALA A 129 -10.96 -8.47 16.22
N ASN A 130 -10.22 -9.57 16.17
CA ASN A 130 -10.83 -10.89 16.09
C ASN A 130 -11.32 -11.40 17.46
N LYS A 131 -10.50 -11.28 18.51
CA LYS A 131 -10.74 -11.90 19.82
C LYS A 131 -11.44 -10.99 20.83
N ILE A 132 -11.19 -9.68 20.77
CA ILE A 132 -11.79 -8.72 21.72
C ILE A 132 -13.08 -8.13 21.12
N LEU A 133 -13.01 -7.62 19.90
CA LEU A 133 -14.18 -7.04 19.21
C LEU A 133 -15.09 -8.09 18.59
N LYS A 134 -14.68 -9.37 18.60
CA LYS A 134 -15.45 -10.52 18.12
C LYS A 134 -15.94 -10.37 16.69
N MET A 135 -15.09 -9.82 15.81
CA MET A 135 -15.39 -9.75 14.38
C MET A 135 -15.46 -11.15 13.74
N ASN A 136 -14.81 -12.16 14.33
CA ASN A 136 -14.84 -13.58 13.92
C ASN A 136 -14.49 -13.81 12.43
N ILE A 137 -13.61 -12.98 11.87
CA ILE A 137 -13.16 -13.11 10.48
C ILE A 137 -11.92 -14.02 10.47
N PRO A 138 -11.96 -15.19 9.79
CA PRO A 138 -10.91 -16.21 9.88
C PRO A 138 -9.50 -15.73 9.52
N ILE A 139 -9.40 -14.80 8.56
CA ILE A 139 -8.14 -14.28 8.06
C ILE A 139 -7.77 -12.92 8.65
N MET A 140 -8.49 -12.42 9.66
CA MET A 140 -8.30 -11.08 10.21
C MET A 140 -6.87 -10.85 10.71
N GLU A 141 -6.39 -11.77 11.55
CA GLU A 141 -5.07 -11.66 12.19
C GLU A 141 -3.96 -11.60 11.14
N LYS A 142 -4.00 -12.51 10.16
CA LYS A 142 -3.05 -12.53 9.05
C LYS A 142 -3.16 -11.27 8.19
N SER A 143 -4.38 -10.87 7.81
CA SER A 143 -4.59 -9.73 6.92
C SER A 143 -4.14 -8.42 7.57
N MET A 144 -4.34 -8.25 8.89
CA MET A 144 -3.83 -7.05 9.58
C MET A 144 -2.31 -6.98 9.62
N VAL A 145 -1.61 -8.11 9.78
CA VAL A 145 -0.15 -8.18 9.65
C VAL A 145 0.27 -7.77 8.24
N GLU A 146 -0.39 -8.32 7.22
CA GLU A 146 -0.09 -8.03 5.82
C GLU A 146 -0.30 -6.56 5.46
N ILE A 147 -1.44 -5.97 5.85
CA ILE A 147 -1.75 -4.57 5.52
C ILE A 147 -0.84 -3.61 6.32
N ALA A 148 -0.52 -3.90 7.59
CA ALA A 148 0.42 -3.10 8.36
C ALA A 148 1.84 -3.14 7.77
N GLY A 149 2.30 -4.33 7.38
CA GLY A 149 3.59 -4.53 6.73
C GLY A 149 3.68 -3.81 5.38
N ALA A 150 2.66 -3.98 4.53
CA ALA A 150 2.55 -3.28 3.25
C ALA A 150 2.51 -1.76 3.45
N GLY A 151 1.69 -1.26 4.38
CA GLY A 151 1.61 0.14 4.75
C GLY A 151 2.96 0.70 5.17
N CYS A 152 3.68 0.01 6.05
CA CYS A 152 5.03 0.40 6.46
C CYS A 152 5.98 0.54 5.27
N LEU A 153 6.03 -0.46 4.38
CA LEU A 153 6.92 -0.43 3.21
C LEU A 153 6.54 0.66 2.20
N VAL A 154 5.25 0.92 1.98
CA VAL A 154 4.78 2.04 1.14
C VAL A 154 5.24 3.37 1.73
N MET A 155 5.10 3.54 3.04
CA MET A 155 5.45 4.79 3.73
C MET A 155 6.95 5.04 3.70
N ILE A 156 7.77 4.01 3.92
CA ILE A 156 9.22 4.11 3.79
C ILE A 156 9.58 4.36 2.32
N GLY A 157 9.11 3.55 1.38
CA GLY A 157 9.46 3.67 -0.03
C GLY A 157 9.15 5.05 -0.62
N LEU A 158 7.96 5.59 -0.35
CA LEU A 158 7.59 6.95 -0.79
C LEU A 158 8.41 8.03 -0.08
N SER A 159 8.72 7.87 1.20
CA SER A 159 9.60 8.80 1.92
C SER A 159 11.01 8.81 1.34
N VAL A 160 11.53 7.64 0.96
CA VAL A 160 12.85 7.47 0.34
C VAL A 160 12.89 8.04 -1.08
N VAL A 161 11.80 7.96 -1.84
CA VAL A 161 11.69 8.66 -3.14
C VAL A 161 11.92 10.17 -2.98
N ILE A 162 11.40 10.74 -1.88
CA ILE A 162 11.50 12.17 -1.60
C ILE A 162 12.89 12.54 -1.07
N ALA A 163 13.38 11.80 -0.07
CA ALA A 163 14.64 12.10 0.61
C ALA A 163 15.89 11.63 -0.15
N GLY A 164 15.76 10.65 -1.03
CA GLY A 164 16.88 9.97 -1.70
C GLY A 164 17.67 9.00 -0.81
N ASP A 165 17.36 8.95 0.48
CA ASP A 165 17.98 8.12 1.50
C ASP A 165 16.91 7.64 2.51
N PHE A 166 17.10 6.46 3.08
CA PHE A 166 16.23 5.91 4.13
C PHE A 166 16.77 6.12 5.55
N ARG A 167 17.99 6.65 5.72
CA ARG A 167 18.51 7.03 7.05
C ARG A 167 17.60 8.06 7.69
N PHE A 168 17.30 7.85 8.97
CA PHE A 168 16.24 8.55 9.66
C PHE A 168 16.60 10.02 9.88
N ASP A 169 17.74 10.31 10.53
CA ASP A 169 18.13 11.66 10.92
C ASP A 169 18.65 12.48 9.73
N GLU A 170 19.34 11.85 8.78
CA GLU A 170 19.97 12.54 7.65
C GLU A 170 19.07 12.66 6.41
N GLY A 171 18.17 11.70 6.20
CA GLY A 171 17.30 11.67 5.01
C GLY A 171 15.86 11.99 5.34
N ILE A 172 15.22 11.11 6.12
CA ILE A 172 13.77 11.11 6.32
C ILE A 172 13.28 12.34 7.10
N VAL A 173 13.94 12.68 8.21
CA VAL A 173 13.58 13.84 9.04
C VAL A 173 13.65 15.13 8.22
N PRO A 174 14.81 15.54 7.66
CA PRO A 174 14.91 16.81 6.95
C PRO A 174 14.15 16.81 5.61
N GLY A 175 14.13 15.69 4.88
CA GLY A 175 13.53 15.61 3.55
C GLY A 175 12.00 15.46 3.55
N VAL A 176 11.43 14.79 4.56
CA VAL A 176 10.00 14.38 4.54
C VAL A 176 9.22 14.93 5.72
N ILE A 177 9.78 14.88 6.94
CA ILE A 177 9.05 15.29 8.14
C ILE A 177 9.05 16.82 8.25
N THR A 178 10.22 17.44 8.22
CA THR A 178 10.36 18.90 8.40
C THR A 178 9.74 19.69 7.25
N THR A 179 9.75 19.15 6.03
CA THR A 179 9.11 19.74 4.85
C THR A 179 7.58 19.62 4.86
N GLY A 180 7.01 18.77 5.73
CA GLY A 180 5.58 18.46 5.77
C GLY A 180 5.12 17.48 4.70
N TYR A 181 6.00 16.98 3.84
CA TYR A 181 5.66 15.99 2.81
C TYR A 181 5.22 14.64 3.41
N ILE A 182 5.45 14.42 4.69
CA ILE A 182 4.88 13.27 5.41
C ILE A 182 3.35 13.18 5.30
N ALA A 183 2.64 14.31 5.20
CA ALA A 183 1.20 14.31 4.98
C ALA A 183 0.81 13.78 3.59
N LEU A 184 1.59 14.14 2.56
CA LEU A 184 1.44 13.61 1.21
C LEU A 184 1.72 12.11 1.19
N VAL A 185 2.79 11.66 1.84
CA VAL A 185 3.14 10.24 1.96
C VAL A 185 2.04 9.46 2.67
N PHE A 186 1.49 10.00 3.77
CA PHE A 186 0.44 9.35 4.55
C PHE A 186 -0.86 9.16 3.78
N ILE A 187 -1.44 10.22 3.24
CA ILE A 187 -2.68 10.13 2.47
C ILE A 187 -2.46 9.43 1.14
N GLY A 188 -1.31 9.65 0.53
CA GLY A 188 -0.96 9.01 -0.72
C GLY A 188 -0.83 7.50 -0.60
N GLY A 189 -0.05 7.04 0.38
CA GLY A 189 0.07 5.63 0.71
C GLY A 189 -1.28 5.00 1.04
N ALA A 190 -2.17 5.77 1.68
CA ALA A 190 -3.56 5.36 1.90
C ALA A 190 -4.29 5.05 0.61
N MET A 191 -4.27 6.01 -0.32
CA MET A 191 -4.96 5.88 -1.59
C MET A 191 -4.36 4.74 -2.43
N ALA A 192 -3.05 4.51 -2.35
CA ALA A 192 -2.40 3.40 -3.07
C ALA A 192 -2.88 2.02 -2.61
N ILE A 193 -3.22 1.86 -1.32
CA ILE A 193 -3.64 0.57 -0.75
C ILE A 193 -5.18 0.40 -0.74
N LEU A 194 -5.93 1.46 -0.43
CA LEU A 194 -7.36 1.37 -0.12
C LEU A 194 -8.27 1.67 -1.29
N HIS A 195 -7.90 2.65 -2.10
CA HIS A 195 -8.68 3.01 -3.26
C HIS A 195 -8.85 1.86 -4.25
N PRO A 196 -7.88 0.94 -4.47
CA PRO A 196 -8.04 -0.14 -5.44
C PRO A 196 -9.27 -1.00 -5.19
N PHE A 197 -9.46 -1.47 -3.96
CA PHE A 197 -10.63 -2.26 -3.61
C PHE A 197 -11.91 -1.41 -3.64
N ASN A 198 -11.86 -0.18 -3.11
CA ASN A 198 -13.03 0.72 -3.09
C ASN A 198 -13.51 1.09 -4.50
N ALA A 199 -12.59 1.30 -5.45
CA ALA A 199 -12.90 1.64 -6.83
C ALA A 199 -13.44 0.44 -7.62
N CYS A 200 -13.14 -0.78 -7.19
CA CYS A 200 -13.59 -2.01 -7.83
C CYS A 200 -14.78 -2.66 -7.12
N LEU A 201 -15.29 -2.03 -6.05
CA LEU A 201 -16.32 -2.58 -5.17
C LEU A 201 -17.65 -2.78 -5.93
N GLY A 202 -18.13 -4.02 -5.93
CA GLY A 202 -19.37 -4.43 -6.59
C GLY A 202 -19.43 -5.94 -6.82
N PRO A 203 -20.56 -6.47 -7.32
CA PRO A 203 -20.72 -7.89 -7.64
C PRO A 203 -19.68 -8.42 -8.64
N ASP A 204 -19.19 -7.53 -9.51
CA ASP A 204 -18.24 -7.87 -10.57
C ASP A 204 -16.77 -7.61 -10.17
N GLU A 205 -16.44 -7.52 -8.87
CA GLU A 205 -15.04 -7.34 -8.42
C GLU A 205 -14.15 -8.49 -8.88
N THR A 206 -13.04 -8.16 -9.55
CA THR A 206 -12.02 -9.12 -9.96
C THR A 206 -10.66 -8.75 -9.39
N GLN A 207 -9.89 -9.77 -8.97
CA GLN A 207 -8.55 -9.57 -8.40
C GLN A 207 -7.65 -8.78 -9.36
N TYR A 208 -7.66 -9.09 -10.66
CA TYR A 208 -6.83 -8.41 -11.65
C TYR A 208 -7.16 -6.91 -11.74
N ARG A 209 -8.45 -6.55 -11.79
CA ARG A 209 -8.87 -5.16 -11.85
C ARG A 209 -8.42 -4.40 -10.60
N THR A 210 -8.62 -4.97 -9.41
CA THR A 210 -8.14 -4.39 -8.15
C THR A 210 -6.61 -4.21 -8.14
N LEU A 211 -5.84 -5.22 -8.55
CA LEU A 211 -4.38 -5.11 -8.57
C LEU A 211 -3.86 -4.14 -9.63
N HIS A 212 -4.53 -4.01 -10.78
CA HIS A 212 -4.18 -3.00 -11.78
C HIS A 212 -4.40 -1.58 -11.26
N VAL A 213 -5.50 -1.33 -10.53
CA VAL A 213 -5.72 -0.04 -9.84
C VAL A 213 -4.67 0.21 -8.75
N ALA A 214 -4.23 -0.83 -8.03
CA ALA A 214 -3.17 -0.68 -7.03
C ALA A 214 -1.85 -0.21 -7.65
N VAL A 215 -1.47 -0.78 -8.81
CA VAL A 215 -0.29 -0.29 -9.54
C VAL A 215 -0.50 1.12 -10.06
N GLU A 216 -1.67 1.43 -10.61
CA GLU A 216 -2.03 2.76 -11.11
C GLU A 216 -1.95 3.82 -10.00
N LYS A 217 -2.60 3.62 -8.85
CA LYS A 217 -2.54 4.55 -7.71
C LYS A 217 -1.16 4.64 -7.07
N GLY A 218 -0.46 3.51 -6.93
CA GLY A 218 0.93 3.51 -6.48
C GLY A 218 1.83 4.36 -7.40
N SER A 219 1.64 4.26 -8.72
CA SER A 219 2.41 5.02 -9.70
C SER A 219 2.09 6.51 -9.69
N LEU A 220 0.83 6.91 -9.50
CA LEU A 220 0.48 8.31 -9.24
C LEU A 220 1.16 8.84 -7.98
N MET A 221 1.24 8.03 -6.93
CA MET A 221 1.94 8.44 -5.71
C MET A 221 3.44 8.54 -5.89
N MET A 222 4.04 7.69 -6.71
CA MET A 222 5.44 7.82 -7.12
C MET A 222 5.67 9.13 -7.89
N VAL A 223 4.75 9.53 -8.77
CA VAL A 223 4.82 10.83 -9.48
C VAL A 223 4.76 11.99 -8.49
N LEU A 224 3.79 11.99 -7.57
CA LEU A 224 3.65 13.06 -6.58
C LEU A 224 4.86 13.13 -5.63
N ALA A 225 5.39 11.98 -5.22
CA ALA A 225 6.64 11.91 -4.44
C ALA A 225 7.83 12.44 -5.25
N GLY A 226 7.91 12.15 -6.55
CA GLY A 226 8.92 12.71 -7.44
C GLY A 226 8.81 14.22 -7.63
N VAL A 227 7.58 14.77 -7.63
CA VAL A 227 7.37 16.23 -7.62
C VAL A 227 7.82 16.84 -6.30
N ALA A 228 7.49 16.22 -5.17
CA ALA A 228 7.95 16.66 -3.86
C ALA A 228 9.48 16.58 -3.73
N SER A 229 10.12 15.60 -4.37
CA SER A 229 11.57 15.42 -4.32
C SER A 229 12.35 16.51 -5.07
N LEU A 230 11.72 17.26 -5.99
CA LEU A 230 12.37 18.37 -6.72
C LEU A 230 12.92 19.48 -5.80
N THR A 231 12.40 19.59 -4.58
CA THR A 231 12.85 20.58 -3.58
C THR A 231 13.83 20.00 -2.56
N VAL A 232 14.12 18.69 -2.64
CA VAL A 232 14.89 17.93 -1.64
C VAL A 232 16.14 17.30 -2.24
N ILE A 233 16.03 16.71 -3.43
CA ILE A 233 17.13 16.04 -4.16
C ILE A 233 17.37 16.69 -5.52
N ASP A 234 18.30 16.15 -6.31
CA ASP A 234 18.64 16.71 -7.61
C ASP A 234 17.49 16.56 -8.63
N ALA A 235 17.34 17.57 -9.48
CA ALA A 235 16.22 17.65 -10.43
C ALA A 235 16.20 16.53 -11.48
N VAL A 236 17.35 15.94 -11.82
CA VAL A 236 17.44 14.87 -12.82
C VAL A 236 16.86 13.58 -12.24
N SER A 237 17.21 13.25 -11.00
CA SER A 237 16.70 12.09 -10.26
C SER A 237 15.19 12.20 -10.00
N SER A 238 14.71 13.39 -9.63
CA SER A 238 13.28 13.68 -9.50
C SER A 238 12.54 13.52 -10.83
N ALA A 239 13.08 14.11 -11.91
CA ALA A 239 12.48 14.01 -13.24
C ALA A 239 12.39 12.55 -13.73
N LEU A 240 13.43 11.74 -13.48
CA LEU A 240 13.41 10.32 -13.80
C LEU A 240 12.28 9.59 -13.05
N THR A 241 12.14 9.85 -11.75
CA THR A 241 11.06 9.27 -10.94
C THR A 241 9.68 9.62 -11.50
N ILE A 242 9.47 10.90 -11.85
CA ILE A 242 8.22 11.39 -12.44
C ILE A 242 7.93 10.68 -13.76
N VAL A 243 8.92 10.60 -14.66
CA VAL A 243 8.75 9.97 -15.99
C VAL A 243 8.43 8.48 -15.85
N VAL A 244 9.16 7.75 -15.00
CA VAL A 244 8.90 6.32 -14.76
C VAL A 244 7.51 6.11 -14.17
N GLY A 245 7.13 6.91 -13.17
CA GLY A 245 5.79 6.86 -12.58
C GLY A 245 4.68 7.11 -13.60
N LEU A 246 4.84 8.12 -14.47
CA LEU A 246 3.86 8.43 -15.53
C LEU A 246 3.72 7.30 -16.56
N ILE A 247 4.83 6.67 -16.95
CA ILE A 247 4.81 5.53 -17.88
C ILE A 247 4.01 4.37 -17.27
N ILE A 248 4.30 4.01 -16.01
CA ILE A 248 3.59 2.94 -15.30
C ILE A 248 2.09 3.28 -15.17
N PHE A 249 1.79 4.52 -14.79
CA PHE A 249 0.41 5.03 -14.68
C PHE A 249 -0.38 4.83 -15.98
N VAL A 250 0.14 5.31 -17.11
CA VAL A 250 -0.56 5.21 -18.41
C VAL A 250 -0.79 3.76 -18.81
N VAL A 251 0.19 2.88 -18.57
CA VAL A 251 0.07 1.44 -18.91
C VAL A 251 -1.02 0.79 -18.06
N TYR A 252 -1.01 0.99 -16.75
CA TYR A 252 -1.95 0.31 -15.85
C TYR A 252 -3.35 0.94 -15.83
N PHE A 253 -3.46 2.24 -16.12
CA PHE A 253 -4.75 2.88 -16.37
C PHE A 253 -5.44 2.27 -17.59
N LYS A 254 -4.71 2.05 -18.70
CA LYS A 254 -5.26 1.38 -19.89
C LYS A 254 -5.70 -0.06 -19.61
N LYS A 255 -4.93 -0.80 -18.80
CA LYS A 255 -5.31 -2.17 -18.38
C LYS A 255 -6.57 -2.16 -17.51
N PHE A 256 -6.64 -1.27 -16.53
CA PHE A 256 -7.83 -1.10 -15.70
C PHE A 256 -9.09 -0.80 -16.53
N MET A 257 -8.98 0.12 -17.51
CA MET A 257 -10.10 0.42 -18.42
C MET A 257 -10.50 -0.79 -19.27
N ALA A 258 -9.53 -1.58 -19.75
CA ALA A 258 -9.81 -2.78 -20.51
C ALA A 258 -10.52 -3.85 -19.67
N ASP A 259 -10.06 -4.09 -18.43
CA ASP A 259 -10.71 -5.01 -17.50
C ASP A 259 -12.13 -4.54 -17.16
N THR A 260 -12.31 -3.24 -16.94
CA THR A 260 -13.63 -2.66 -16.66
C THR A 260 -14.59 -2.85 -17.83
N HIS A 261 -14.14 -2.70 -19.08
CA HIS A 261 -14.97 -2.94 -20.26
C HIS A 261 -15.28 -4.43 -20.47
N HIS A 262 -14.34 -5.31 -20.12
CA HIS A 262 -14.53 -6.76 -20.20
C HIS A 262 -15.54 -7.24 -19.15
N ASP A 263 -15.41 -6.75 -17.92
CA ASP A 263 -16.22 -7.15 -16.77
C ASP A 263 -17.59 -6.44 -16.76
N ALA A 264 -17.78 -5.40 -17.58
CA ALA A 264 -19.07 -4.76 -17.76
C ALA A 264 -20.06 -5.75 -18.42
N TYR A 265 -20.93 -6.35 -17.60
CA TYR A 265 -22.05 -7.13 -18.09
C TYR A 265 -23.01 -6.24 -18.90
N LEU A 266 -23.70 -6.83 -19.89
CA LEU A 266 -24.85 -6.22 -20.55
C LEU A 266 -25.93 -6.00 -19.48
N VAL A 267 -25.95 -4.82 -18.86
CA VAL A 267 -27.06 -4.42 -18.00
C VAL A 267 -28.25 -4.25 -18.93
N THR A 268 -28.99 -5.32 -19.20
CA THR A 268 -30.37 -5.23 -19.67
C THR A 268 -31.13 -4.59 -18.54
N GLY A 269 -31.24 -3.26 -18.58
CA GLY A 269 -32.07 -2.51 -17.66
C GLY A 269 -33.50 -2.99 -17.84
N THR A 270 -33.93 -3.95 -17.03
CA THR A 270 -35.34 -4.32 -16.96
C THR A 270 -36.17 -3.16 -16.43
N GLY A 271 -35.52 -2.14 -15.82
CA GLY A 271 -36.19 -0.96 -15.27
C GLY A 271 -37.08 -1.30 -14.07
N LEU A 272 -37.04 -2.55 -13.60
CA LEU A 272 -37.85 -3.05 -12.51
C LEU A 272 -37.00 -3.04 -11.24
N LEU A 273 -37.48 -2.33 -10.23
CA LEU A 273 -37.03 -2.55 -8.85
C LEU A 273 -37.39 -4.00 -8.47
N PRO A 274 -36.57 -4.69 -7.66
CA PRO A 274 -36.93 -6.01 -7.12
C PRO A 274 -38.30 -5.93 -6.46
N THR A 275 -39.18 -6.88 -6.75
CA THR A 275 -40.53 -6.89 -6.15
C THR A 275 -40.43 -7.20 -4.66
N GLU A 276 -41.41 -6.77 -3.86
CA GLU A 276 -41.40 -6.99 -2.40
C GLU A 276 -41.28 -8.48 -2.03
N GLU A 277 -41.77 -9.39 -2.88
CA GLU A 277 -41.65 -10.85 -2.71
C GLU A 277 -40.23 -11.39 -2.91
N GLU A 278 -39.39 -10.70 -3.69
CA GLU A 278 -37.96 -11.02 -3.84
C GLU A 278 -37.13 -10.40 -2.71
N LEU A 279 -37.73 -9.52 -1.89
CA LEU A 279 -37.10 -8.77 -0.81
C LEU A 279 -37.25 -9.38 0.60
N GLU A 280 -38.07 -10.44 0.76
CA GLU A 280 -38.28 -11.18 2.02
C GLU A 280 -37.34 -12.37 2.20
#